data_AF-A0A202EBC5-F1
#
_entry.id   AF-A0A202EBC5-F1
#
_cell.length_a   1.000
_cell.length_b   1.000
_cell.length_c   1.000
_cell.angle_alpha   90.00
_cell.angle_beta   90.00
_cell.angle_gamma   90.00
#
_symmetry.space_group_name_H-M   'P 1'
#
loop_
_entity.id
_entity.type
_entity.pdbx_description
1 polymer ?
#
loop_
_entity_poly.entity_id
_entity_poly.type
_entity_poly.pdbx_seq_one_letter_code
_entity_poly.pdbx_strand_id
1 'polypeptide(L)'
;MADTKKGREDQARDAEDRQRERELEEALDRDDEAEPARDDQDDDTAVRRTEDESADPPAECQRRGCTESASFTVVERYQEETGHGAVEATASLCRDHTAAESPANLDGVYAEYLFRVEPLPETSDDTE
;
A
#
# COMPACT_ATOMS: atom_id res chain seq x y z
N MET A 1 54.66 -30.93 -27.53
CA MET A 1 53.50 -30.77 -26.64
C MET A 1 52.65 -29.67 -27.24
N ALA A 2 51.53 -30.01 -27.85
CA ALA A 2 50.69 -29.06 -28.57
C ALA A 2 49.46 -28.75 -27.71
N ASP A 3 49.32 -27.49 -27.31
CA ASP A 3 48.06 -26.96 -26.77
C ASP A 3 47.01 -27.10 -27.87
N THR A 4 46.20 -28.15 -27.78
CA THR A 4 45.10 -28.34 -28.72
C THR A 4 44.05 -27.29 -28.39
N LYS A 5 43.56 -26.58 -29.42
CA LYS A 5 42.49 -25.58 -29.30
C LYS A 5 41.32 -26.07 -28.43
N LYS A 6 41.05 -27.39 -28.51
CA LYS A 6 40.06 -28.14 -27.74
C LYS A 6 40.29 -28.13 -26.22
N GLY A 7 41.54 -28.14 -25.75
CA GLY A 7 41.86 -28.08 -24.32
C GLY A 7 41.58 -26.71 -23.68
N ARG A 8 41.62 -25.63 -24.46
CA ARG A 8 41.27 -24.28 -23.98
C ARG A 8 39.76 -24.09 -23.87
N GLU A 9 39.00 -24.68 -24.79
CA GLU A 9 37.54 -24.67 -24.76
C GLU A 9 36.99 -25.49 -23.58
N ASP A 10 37.65 -26.61 -23.25
CA ASP A 10 37.29 -27.45 -22.11
C ASP A 10 37.53 -26.73 -20.77
N GLN A 11 38.67 -26.04 -20.64
CA GLN A 11 38.98 -25.20 -19.47
C GLN A 11 38.01 -24.02 -19.30
N ALA A 12 37.51 -23.45 -20.41
CA ALA A 12 36.51 -22.39 -20.35
C ALA A 12 35.17 -22.92 -19.84
N ARG A 13 34.72 -24.08 -20.34
CA ARG A 13 33.48 -24.71 -19.90
C ARG A 13 33.51 -25.09 -18.42
N ASP A 14 34.61 -25.68 -17.95
CA ASP A 14 34.78 -26.04 -16.53
C ASP A 14 34.74 -24.81 -15.61
N ALA A 15 35.27 -23.67 -16.07
CA ALA A 15 35.22 -22.41 -15.34
C ALA A 15 33.82 -21.77 -15.32
N GLU A 16 33.03 -21.95 -16.39
CA GLU A 16 31.64 -21.48 -16.48
C GLU A 16 30.71 -22.33 -15.59
N ASP A 17 30.87 -23.66 -15.61
CA ASP A 17 30.07 -24.55 -14.77
C ASP A 17 30.31 -24.25 -13.28
N ARG A 18 31.57 -24.07 -12.87
CA ARG A 18 31.94 -23.69 -11.50
C ARG A 18 31.46 -22.30 -11.06
N GLN A 19 31.13 -21.41 -11.98
CA GLN A 19 30.51 -20.12 -11.64
C GLN A 19 29.02 -20.31 -11.42
N ARG A 20 28.36 -21.02 -12.34
CA ARG A 20 26.93 -21.26 -12.30
C ARG A 20 26.48 -22.07 -11.11
N GLU A 21 27.28 -23.04 -10.67
CA GLU A 21 27.01 -23.79 -9.43
C GLU A 21 27.02 -22.88 -8.19
N ARG A 22 27.94 -21.91 -8.11
CA ARG A 22 27.98 -20.94 -7.01
C ARG A 22 26.78 -19.99 -7.02
N GLU A 23 26.38 -19.54 -8.21
CA GLU A 23 25.22 -18.66 -8.34
C GLU A 23 23.92 -19.36 -7.91
N LEU A 24 23.78 -20.65 -8.21
CA LEU A 24 22.66 -21.47 -7.75
C LEU A 24 22.70 -21.74 -6.25
N GLU A 25 23.87 -22.05 -5.69
CA GLU A 25 24.03 -22.30 -4.25
C GLU A 25 23.78 -21.03 -3.43
N GLU A 26 24.26 -19.86 -3.88
CA GLU A 26 23.98 -18.57 -3.24
C GLU A 26 22.50 -18.17 -3.34
N ALA A 27 21.84 -18.47 -4.48
CA ALA A 27 20.41 -18.22 -4.62
C ALA A 27 19.57 -19.08 -3.68
N LEU A 28 19.97 -20.33 -3.44
CA LEU A 28 19.32 -21.23 -2.50
C LEU A 28 19.56 -20.82 -1.04
N ASP A 29 20.78 -20.40 -0.69
CA ASP A 29 21.11 -19.92 0.66
C ASP A 29 20.32 -18.64 1.02
N ARG A 30 20.12 -17.75 0.04
CA ARG A 30 19.28 -16.55 0.19
C ARG A 30 17.79 -16.86 0.34
N ASP A 31 17.31 -17.92 -0.30
CA ASP A 31 15.89 -18.34 -0.20
C ASP A 31 15.60 -19.02 1.15
N ASP A 32 16.62 -19.63 1.77
CA ASP A 32 16.55 -20.27 3.09
C ASP A 32 16.84 -19.30 4.26
N GLU A 33 17.24 -18.03 3.99
CA GLU A 33 17.20 -16.97 4.99
C GLU A 33 15.75 -16.81 5.45
N ALA A 34 15.45 -17.41 6.61
CA ALA A 34 14.11 -17.45 7.19
C ALA A 34 13.47 -16.07 7.11
N GLU A 35 12.36 -15.97 6.36
CA GLU A 35 11.50 -14.80 6.36
C GLU A 35 11.31 -14.38 7.83
N PRO A 36 11.48 -13.08 8.18
CA PRO A 36 11.26 -12.64 9.54
C PRO A 36 9.90 -13.16 9.97
N ALA A 37 9.86 -13.87 11.10
CA ALA A 37 8.63 -14.45 11.61
C ALA A 37 7.56 -13.37 11.52
N ARG A 38 6.59 -13.57 10.62
CA ARG A 38 5.41 -12.72 10.59
C ARG A 38 4.87 -12.83 12.00
N ASP A 39 4.71 -11.67 12.63
CA ASP A 39 4.12 -11.57 13.93
C ASP A 39 2.67 -12.06 13.78
N ASP A 40 2.47 -13.38 13.93
CA ASP A 40 1.19 -14.02 14.20
C ASP A 40 0.78 -13.60 15.62
N GLN A 41 0.58 -12.30 15.81
CA GLN A 41 -0.27 -11.81 16.88
C GLN A 41 -1.68 -11.72 16.32
N ASP A 42 -2.54 -12.51 16.98
CA ASP A 42 -4.00 -12.53 16.92
C ASP A 42 -4.68 -13.44 15.88
N ASP A 43 -4.57 -14.76 16.09
CA ASP A 43 -5.63 -15.71 15.70
C ASP A 43 -5.93 -16.67 16.87
N ASP A 44 -6.27 -16.12 18.03
CA ASP A 44 -7.10 -16.80 19.04
C ASP A 44 -8.07 -15.79 19.66
N THR A 45 -8.81 -15.09 18.81
CA THR A 45 -10.11 -14.52 19.18
C THR A 45 -11.17 -15.16 18.30
N ALA A 46 -11.44 -16.44 18.56
CA ALA A 46 -12.76 -17.03 18.35
C ALA A 46 -13.77 -16.36 19.31
N VAL A 47 -13.91 -15.04 19.26
CA VAL A 47 -15.08 -14.35 19.73
C VAL A 47 -16.08 -14.49 18.59
N ARG A 48 -17.18 -15.13 18.94
CA ARG A 48 -18.43 -15.21 18.19
C ARG A 48 -18.55 -14.02 17.23
N ARG A 49 -18.90 -14.28 15.97
CA ARG A 49 -19.54 -13.29 15.10
C ARG A 49 -20.77 -12.73 15.83
N THR A 50 -20.57 -11.73 16.66
CA THR A 50 -21.48 -10.62 16.82
C THR A 50 -21.16 -9.73 15.64
N GLU A 51 -22.03 -9.82 14.64
CA GLU A 51 -22.06 -8.93 13.48
C GLU A 51 -22.47 -7.53 13.96
N ASP A 52 -21.72 -6.92 14.89
CA ASP A 52 -22.03 -5.60 15.47
C ASP A 52 -20.88 -5.05 16.36
N GLU A 53 -19.60 -5.17 15.99
CA GLU A 53 -18.54 -4.49 16.77
C GLU A 53 -17.30 -4.17 15.91
N SER A 54 -17.52 -3.39 14.86
CA SER A 54 -16.47 -2.64 14.17
C SER A 54 -17.05 -1.33 13.67
N ALA A 55 -17.75 -0.62 14.56
CA ALA A 55 -17.82 0.82 14.44
C ALA A 55 -16.39 1.32 14.68
N ASP A 56 -15.61 1.42 13.60
CA ASP A 56 -14.34 2.13 13.62
C ASP A 56 -14.58 3.47 14.35
N PRO A 57 -13.76 3.83 15.36
CA PRO A 57 -13.99 5.05 16.13
C PRO A 57 -14.16 6.21 15.15
N PRO A 58 -15.05 7.18 15.44
CA PRO A 58 -15.35 8.25 14.49
C PRO A 58 -14.04 8.93 14.10
N ALA A 59 -13.69 8.80 12.81
CA ALA A 59 -12.42 9.31 12.30
C ALA A 59 -12.26 10.76 12.73
N GLU A 60 -11.10 11.14 13.25
CA GLU A 60 -10.86 12.54 13.61
C GLU A 60 -10.66 13.38 12.34
N CYS A 61 -10.98 14.67 12.41
CA CYS A 61 -10.73 15.57 11.31
C CYS A 61 -9.22 15.65 11.00
N GLN A 62 -8.85 15.34 9.75
CA GLN A 62 -7.44 15.33 9.32
C GLN A 62 -6.83 16.74 9.15
N ARG A 63 -7.60 17.81 9.40
CA ARG A 63 -7.08 19.19 9.35
C ARG A 63 -6.17 19.43 10.56
N ARG A 64 -5.00 20.03 10.29
CA ARG A 64 -3.98 20.30 11.32
C ARG A 64 -4.56 21.16 12.44
N GLY A 65 -4.49 20.65 13.66
CA GLY A 65 -4.97 21.36 14.85
C GLY A 65 -6.49 21.29 15.06
N CYS A 66 -7.20 20.47 14.29
CA CYS A 66 -8.60 20.13 14.54
C CYS A 66 -8.67 18.78 15.25
N THR A 67 -9.42 18.71 16.35
CA THR A 67 -9.72 17.47 17.08
C THR A 67 -11.22 17.18 17.07
N GLU A 68 -11.97 17.80 16.16
CA GLU A 68 -13.39 17.52 15.98
C GLU A 68 -13.57 16.18 15.26
N SER A 69 -14.66 15.50 15.56
CA SER A 69 -15.06 14.27 14.87
C SER A 69 -15.36 14.57 13.40
N ALA A 70 -14.80 13.78 12.49
CA ALA A 70 -15.15 13.83 11.09
C ALA A 70 -16.60 13.40 10.90
N SER A 71 -17.31 14.12 10.03
CA SER A 71 -18.69 13.77 9.63
C SER A 71 -18.74 13.33 8.17
N PHE A 72 -17.69 13.61 7.39
CA PHE A 72 -17.64 13.37 5.97
C PHE A 72 -16.29 12.80 5.56
N THR A 73 -16.32 12.01 4.50
CA THR A 73 -15.15 11.58 3.74
C THR A 73 -15.15 12.29 2.41
N VAL A 74 -14.07 13.03 2.13
CA VAL A 74 -13.83 13.70 0.85
C VAL A 74 -12.86 12.86 0.04
N VAL A 75 -13.24 12.51 -1.18
CA VAL A 75 -12.44 11.75 -2.14
C VAL A 75 -12.22 12.61 -3.37
N GLU A 76 -10.96 12.86 -3.73
CA GLU A 76 -10.57 13.57 -4.95
C GLU A 76 -9.63 12.69 -5.79
N ARG A 77 -10.04 12.42 -7.03
CA ARG A 77 -9.21 11.77 -8.04
C ARG A 77 -8.69 12.80 -9.03
N TYR A 78 -7.37 12.92 -9.15
CA TYR A 78 -6.69 13.88 -10.03
C TYR A 78 -5.50 13.23 -10.75
N GLN A 79 -5.07 13.84 -11.85
CA GLN A 79 -3.89 13.41 -12.59
C GLN A 79 -2.64 14.02 -11.94
N GLU A 80 -1.68 13.21 -11.53
CA GLU A 80 -0.43 13.74 -10.97
C GLU A 80 0.47 14.36 -12.06
N GLU A 81 1.08 15.50 -11.73
CA GLU A 81 1.98 16.26 -12.61
C GLU A 81 3.30 15.54 -12.91
N THR A 82 3.67 14.58 -12.05
CA THR A 82 4.87 13.75 -12.17
C THR A 82 4.73 12.65 -13.23
N GLY A 83 3.53 12.47 -13.79
CA GLY A 83 3.26 11.48 -14.84
C GLY A 83 3.07 10.05 -14.31
N HIS A 84 2.90 9.86 -13.00
CA HIS A 84 2.65 8.54 -12.41
C HIS A 84 1.22 8.02 -12.62
N GLY A 85 0.30 8.85 -13.13
CA GLY A 85 -1.08 8.47 -13.45
C GLY A 85 -2.09 9.22 -12.58
N ALA A 86 -3.34 8.74 -12.60
CA ALA A 86 -4.39 9.27 -11.74
C ALA A 86 -4.20 8.76 -10.30
N VAL A 87 -4.21 9.67 -9.35
CA VAL A 87 -4.17 9.37 -7.91
C VAL A 87 -5.48 9.77 -7.27
N GLU A 88 -5.89 8.97 -6.30
CA GLU A 88 -7.04 9.21 -5.45
C GLU A 88 -6.56 9.61 -4.05
N ALA A 89 -6.99 10.78 -3.60
CA ALA A 89 -6.74 11.29 -2.26
C ALA A 89 -8.04 11.26 -1.45
N THR A 90 -7.97 10.69 -0.25
CA THR A 90 -9.11 10.54 0.66
C THR A 90 -8.81 11.22 1.98
N ALA A 91 -9.74 12.07 2.45
CA ALA A 91 -9.61 12.80 3.71
C ALA A 91 -10.93 12.83 4.50
N SER A 92 -10.85 12.48 5.78
CA SER A 92 -11.98 12.55 6.72
C SER A 92 -12.00 13.93 7.39
N LEU A 93 -13.12 14.65 7.28
CA LEU A 93 -13.24 16.04 7.70
C LEU A 93 -14.52 16.31 8.51
N CYS A 94 -14.44 17.29 9.42
CA CYS A 94 -15.63 17.82 10.10
C CYS A 94 -16.47 18.67 9.13
N ARG A 95 -17.68 19.05 9.53
CA ARG A 95 -18.60 19.82 8.66
C ARG A 95 -18.01 21.17 8.23
N ASP A 96 -17.33 21.87 9.15
CA ASP A 96 -16.76 23.19 8.90
C ASP A 96 -15.64 23.12 7.85
N HIS A 97 -14.69 22.21 8.05
CA HIS A 97 -13.60 22.00 7.11
C HIS A 97 -14.08 21.44 5.76
N THR A 98 -15.05 20.53 5.76
CA THR A 98 -15.65 20.04 4.51
C THR A 98 -16.28 21.16 3.69
N ALA A 99 -16.89 22.16 4.34
CA ALA A 99 -17.47 23.33 3.66
C ALA A 99 -16.39 24.29 3.11
N ALA A 100 -15.20 24.28 3.69
CA ALA A 100 -14.05 25.05 3.22
C ALA A 100 -13.22 24.31 2.15
N GLU A 101 -13.35 22.99 2.03
CA GLU A 101 -12.71 22.24 0.95
C GLU A 101 -13.29 22.67 -0.40
N SER A 102 -12.41 22.78 -1.39
CA SER A 102 -12.79 23.04 -2.77
C SER A 102 -11.90 22.21 -3.69
N PRO A 103 -12.44 21.72 -4.82
CA PRO A 103 -11.64 21.01 -5.82
C PRO A 103 -10.45 21.88 -6.24
N ALA A 104 -9.23 21.38 -5.98
CA ALA A 104 -8.01 22.17 -6.11
C ALA A 104 -7.40 22.09 -7.52
N ASN A 105 -7.70 21.01 -8.26
CA ASN A 105 -7.08 20.69 -9.56
C ASN A 105 -8.07 20.83 -10.74
N LEU A 106 -8.73 21.98 -10.83
CA LEU A 106 -9.67 22.26 -11.93
C LEU A 106 -8.98 22.68 -13.24
N ASP A 107 -7.74 23.18 -13.17
CA ASP A 107 -6.96 23.61 -14.34
C ASP A 107 -6.22 22.40 -14.91
N GLY A 108 -6.82 21.74 -15.91
CA GLY A 108 -6.31 20.49 -16.47
C GLY A 108 -7.15 19.24 -16.17
N VAL A 109 -8.47 19.40 -15.99
CA VAL A 109 -9.42 18.29 -15.82
C VAL A 109 -9.19 17.19 -16.87
N TYR A 110 -8.64 16.07 -16.41
CA TYR A 110 -8.56 14.85 -17.18
C TYR A 110 -9.93 14.14 -17.16
N ALA A 111 -10.18 13.28 -18.16
CA ALA A 111 -11.49 12.69 -18.42
C ALA A 111 -12.12 11.94 -17.22
N GLU A 112 -11.32 11.46 -16.25
CA GLU A 112 -11.82 10.74 -15.07
C GLU A 112 -11.55 11.51 -13.76
N TYR A 113 -11.42 12.84 -13.82
CA TYR A 113 -11.41 13.68 -12.61
C TYR A 113 -12.72 13.53 -11.84
N LEU A 114 -12.63 13.34 -10.52
CA LEU A 114 -13.78 13.13 -9.66
C LEU A 114 -13.55 13.77 -8.30
N PHE A 115 -14.53 14.53 -7.82
CA PHE A 115 -14.57 15.06 -6.47
C PHE A 115 -15.89 14.63 -5.81
N ARG A 116 -15.80 13.88 -4.72
CA ARG A 116 -16.97 13.32 -4.02
C ARG A 116 -16.87 13.58 -2.53
N VAL A 117 -18.00 13.96 -1.94
CA VAL A 117 -18.17 14.09 -0.49
C VAL A 117 -19.22 13.08 -0.06
N GLU A 118 -18.86 12.17 0.83
CA GLU A 118 -19.76 11.15 1.37
C GLU A 118 -19.92 11.36 2.88
N PRO A 119 -21.14 11.27 3.44
CA PRO A 119 -21.31 11.26 4.89
C PRO A 119 -20.70 9.98 5.47
N LEU A 120 -19.98 10.13 6.59
CA LEU A 120 -19.59 8.98 7.40
C LEU A 120 -20.85 8.39 8.04
N PRO A 121 -20.94 7.05 8.19
CA PRO A 121 -22.00 6.46 8.98
C PRO A 121 -21.92 7.05 10.38
N GLU A 122 -22.99 7.73 10.80
CA GLU A 122 -23.13 8.13 12.19
C GLU A 122 -23.13 6.85 13.02
N THR A 123 -22.07 6.62 13.78
CA THR A 123 -22.09 5.63 14.87
C THR A 123 -23.06 6.21 15.88
N SER A 124 -24.36 5.98 15.66
CA SER A 124 -25.40 6.34 16.59
C SER A 124 -25.11 5.60 17.89
N ASP A 125 -24.45 6.30 18.81
CA ASP A 125 -24.43 6.03 20.24
C ASP A 125 -25.88 6.18 20.75
N ASP A 126 -26.75 5.27 20.34
CA ASP A 126 -28.10 5.10 20.90
C ASP A 126 -27.95 4.04 21.99
N THR A 127 -27.54 4.48 23.17
CA THR A 127 -27.70 3.71 24.40
C THR A 127 -28.42 4.59 25.41
N GLU A 128 -29.75 4.49 25.41
CA GLU A 128 -30.65 5.01 26.48
C GLU A 128 -30.68 4.05 27.68
#